data_AF-A0A848GPE8-F1
#
_entry.id   AF-A0A848GPE8-F1
#
_cell.length_a   1.000
_cell.length_b   1.000
_cell.length_c   1.000
_cell.angle_alpha   90.00
_cell.angle_beta   90.00
_cell.angle_gamma   90.00
#
_symmetry.space_group_name_H-M   'P 1'
#
loop_
_entity.id
_entity.type
_entity.pdbx_description
1 polymer ?
#
loop_
_entity_poly.entity_id
_entity_poly.type
_entity_poly.pdbx_seq_one_letter_code
_entity_poly.pdbx_strand_id
1 'polypeptide(L)'
;MRRLASLLILLPAMAFFSCNNSGAAKEPVADSVKTVAFDFKGWLKHLKPVEMPLYSYGLENIDSTLGPFAQSGFYSVAAGILSRHKNYVAIAAQCIYKKDDQNSIMLLLIYSPEGKEIARQEIGMEKEESKNGESNAVHKWPEFINDTTFWVKESWYTRKKDATDGESKARIKQFRITDQGLVEAVPQETISFDTYAGRFKPLTTPFTVQWSMIGLQPVSLLTPYYDFSELIYFEKIKLYHYGRINLPGKGVYLLYTAGPLESGESVMDSTVQLVYYTPDGKESSHVRLNGYTGSEGYYESSSHAAIAADGTISVTEETNDEGVGGDLFFTYRLEDDMKYTPGEGARFKRQMVGRNFIADDFTPAGLKEMLASRRNNYNGTMDMDTEFDQSMFTIRQDETIYVRLHVYDNGSEQLVEIYTVGTDLRVLDRYVAYNNLKKIPYEKASAHDNVSVEGEIEKDDIAVKQPKLEGTAMMSLKDKLVVITPQGKFEVRN
;
A
#
# COMPACT_ATOMS: atom_id res chain seq x y z
N MET A 1 62.93 17.91 -45.28
CA MET A 1 62.09 19.13 -45.26
C MET A 1 60.66 18.70 -45.57
N ARG A 2 59.59 19.09 -44.88
CA ARG A 2 59.37 19.62 -43.53
C ARG A 2 57.83 19.51 -43.36
N ARG A 3 57.42 18.70 -42.38
CA ARG A 3 56.11 18.61 -41.70
C ARG A 3 54.85 19.13 -42.44
N LEU A 4 54.06 18.18 -42.92
CA LEU A 4 52.66 18.33 -43.31
C LEU A 4 51.83 17.29 -42.54
N ALA A 5 51.69 17.52 -41.25
CA ALA A 5 50.78 16.83 -40.34
C ALA A 5 50.82 17.60 -39.01
N SER A 6 49.68 17.68 -38.33
CA SER A 6 49.52 18.32 -37.01
C SER A 6 49.32 19.83 -37.03
N LEU A 7 48.18 20.33 -37.55
CA LEU A 7 47.52 21.54 -37.03
C LEU A 7 46.10 21.75 -37.61
N LEU A 8 45.19 20.79 -37.45
CA LEU A 8 43.75 21.04 -37.76
C LEU A 8 42.77 20.20 -36.95
N ILE A 9 43.23 19.63 -35.83
CA ILE A 9 42.36 19.00 -34.82
C ILE A 9 42.83 19.53 -33.47
N LEU A 10 42.52 20.78 -33.16
CA LEU A 10 42.80 21.37 -31.85
C LEU A 10 41.85 22.51 -31.50
N LEU A 11 40.63 22.50 -32.06
CA LEU A 11 39.59 23.49 -31.77
C LEU A 11 38.17 22.86 -31.74
N PRO A 12 38.01 21.65 -31.15
CA PRO A 12 36.87 21.44 -30.25
C PRO A 12 37.22 20.67 -28.97
N ALA A 13 38.47 20.74 -28.48
CA ALA A 13 38.92 20.04 -27.28
C ALA A 13 39.09 20.92 -26.02
N MET A 14 38.72 22.21 -26.07
CA MET A 14 38.76 23.11 -24.90
C MET A 14 37.41 23.79 -24.59
N ALA A 15 36.30 23.24 -25.09
CA ALA A 15 34.94 23.58 -24.64
C ALA A 15 34.29 22.48 -23.76
N PHE A 16 35.00 21.38 -23.50
CA PHE A 16 34.50 20.26 -22.67
C PHE A 16 35.12 20.18 -21.26
N PHE A 17 35.90 21.17 -20.84
CA PHE A 17 36.49 21.23 -19.50
C PHE A 17 36.29 22.58 -18.78
N SER A 18 35.22 23.33 -19.10
CA SER A 18 34.76 24.40 -18.22
C SER A 18 33.33 24.14 -17.77
N CYS A 19 33.18 23.89 -16.46
CA CYS A 19 31.93 24.02 -15.71
C CYS A 19 30.75 23.15 -16.16
N ASN A 20 30.83 21.84 -15.93
CA ASN A 20 29.63 21.01 -15.78
C ASN A 20 29.15 20.98 -14.31
N ASN A 21 29.12 22.18 -13.70
CA ASN A 21 28.48 22.44 -12.42
C ASN A 21 27.12 23.12 -12.66
N SER A 22 26.39 22.63 -13.66
CA SER A 22 25.11 23.15 -14.10
C SER A 22 24.04 22.08 -13.93
N GLY A 23 23.18 22.31 -12.95
CA GLY A 23 21.84 21.75 -12.93
C GLY A 23 21.58 20.69 -11.87
N ALA A 24 21.79 21.00 -10.59
CA ALA A 24 20.67 20.72 -9.69
C ALA A 24 19.51 21.53 -10.29
N ALA A 25 18.51 20.85 -10.85
CA ALA A 25 17.30 21.53 -11.29
C ALA A 25 16.82 22.35 -10.09
N LYS A 26 16.93 23.68 -10.19
CA LYS A 26 16.32 24.56 -9.20
C LYS A 26 14.82 24.32 -9.37
N GLU A 27 14.25 23.54 -8.46
CA GLU A 27 12.81 23.41 -8.40
C GLU A 27 12.20 24.81 -8.23
N PRO A 28 11.02 25.05 -8.80
CA PRO A 28 10.35 26.33 -8.63
C PRO A 28 10.24 26.62 -7.13
N VAL A 29 10.79 27.76 -6.72
CA VAL A 29 10.45 28.36 -5.42
C VAL A 29 8.92 28.48 -5.37
N ALA A 30 8.31 28.28 -4.20
CA ALA A 30 6.88 28.42 -3.99
C ALA A 30 6.43 29.90 -4.11
N ASP A 31 6.63 30.49 -5.30
CA ASP A 31 6.33 31.87 -5.67
C ASP A 31 4.83 32.11 -5.88
N SER A 32 4.00 31.07 -5.72
CA SER A 32 2.54 31.16 -5.83
C SER A 32 1.89 31.88 -4.64
N VAL A 33 2.56 31.91 -3.47
CA VAL A 33 2.03 32.55 -2.26
C VAL A 33 2.65 33.94 -2.07
N LYS A 34 1.86 35.00 -2.16
CA LYS A 34 2.34 36.37 -1.91
C LYS A 34 2.50 36.62 -0.41
N THR A 35 3.64 37.18 -0.01
CA THR A 35 3.85 37.70 1.34
C THR A 35 3.94 39.22 1.37
N VAL A 36 3.65 39.81 2.51
CA VAL A 36 3.66 41.26 2.72
C VAL A 36 4.72 41.67 3.73
N ALA A 37 5.03 42.97 3.81
CA ALA A 37 5.85 43.49 4.89
C ALA A 37 5.08 43.41 6.22
N PHE A 38 5.75 43.00 7.29
CA PHE A 38 5.15 42.78 8.61
C PHE A 38 6.17 43.00 9.73
N ASP A 39 5.69 43.18 10.96
CA ASP A 39 6.55 43.19 12.15
C ASP A 39 6.97 41.75 12.50
N PHE A 40 8.16 41.36 12.05
CA PHE A 40 8.70 40.02 12.31
C PHE A 40 8.86 39.71 13.80
N LYS A 41 9.37 40.66 14.59
CA LYS A 41 9.59 40.44 16.03
C LYS A 41 8.28 40.37 16.80
N GLY A 42 7.29 41.17 16.39
CA GLY A 42 5.92 41.08 16.88
C GLY A 42 5.32 39.71 16.57
N TRP A 43 5.36 39.29 15.29
CA TRP A 43 4.81 38.01 14.85
C TRP A 43 5.44 36.80 15.56
N LEU A 44 6.77 36.78 15.73
CA LEU A 44 7.48 35.71 16.43
C LEU A 44 6.98 35.47 17.88
N LYS A 45 6.42 36.47 18.55
CA LYS A 45 5.87 36.30 19.92
C LYS A 45 4.58 35.49 19.95
N HIS A 46 3.91 35.36 18.82
CA HIS A 46 2.69 34.58 18.66
C HIS A 46 2.97 33.14 18.20
N LEU A 47 4.23 32.81 17.88
CA LEU A 47 4.61 31.47 17.44
C LEU A 47 5.23 30.69 18.59
N LYS A 48 4.81 29.44 18.76
CA LYS A 48 5.44 28.49 19.68
C LYS A 48 6.46 27.61 18.96
N PRO A 49 7.48 27.12 19.67
CA PRO A 49 8.30 26.01 19.18
C PRO A 49 7.43 24.79 18.88
N VAL A 50 7.68 24.12 17.77
CA VAL A 50 7.00 22.88 17.41
C VAL A 50 7.81 21.69 17.92
N GLU A 51 7.15 20.72 18.53
CA GLU A 51 7.78 19.46 18.91
C GLU A 51 7.99 18.57 17.68
N MET A 52 9.12 17.87 17.65
CA MET A 52 9.43 16.92 16.57
C MET A 52 9.03 15.50 16.98
N PRO A 53 8.52 14.66 16.06
CA PRO A 53 8.32 14.95 14.63
C PRO A 53 7.15 15.91 14.37
N LEU A 54 7.26 16.68 13.28
CA LEU A 54 6.27 17.68 12.91
C LEU A 54 4.98 17.00 12.41
N TYR A 55 3.90 17.21 13.17
CA TYR A 55 2.55 16.89 12.74
C TYR A 55 1.77 18.18 12.47
N SER A 56 0.85 18.16 11.50
CA SER A 56 0.00 19.32 11.16
C SER A 56 -0.78 19.84 12.36
N TYR A 57 -1.30 18.95 13.20
CA TYR A 57 -2.00 19.30 14.45
C TYR A 57 -1.09 19.88 15.54
N GLY A 58 0.23 19.78 15.40
CA GLY A 58 1.22 20.41 16.29
C GLY A 58 1.44 21.90 15.99
N LEU A 59 0.86 22.43 14.91
CA LEU A 59 0.90 23.85 14.58
C LEU A 59 -0.24 24.60 15.26
N GLU A 60 0.03 25.82 15.72
CA GLU A 60 -1.00 26.64 16.36
C GLU A 60 -1.62 27.62 15.38
N ASN A 61 -2.95 27.74 15.43
CA ASN A 61 -3.68 28.74 14.67
C ASN A 61 -3.18 30.14 15.02
N ILE A 62 -2.77 30.89 14.00
CA ILE A 62 -2.43 32.30 14.11
C ILE A 62 -3.55 33.14 13.48
N ASP A 63 -3.73 34.35 13.98
CA ASP A 63 -4.60 35.32 13.32
C ASP A 63 -4.08 35.54 11.89
N SER A 64 -4.91 35.21 10.90
CA SER A 64 -4.54 35.28 9.48
C SER A 64 -4.30 36.70 9.00
N THR A 65 -4.63 37.73 9.79
CA THR A 65 -4.30 39.15 9.55
C THR A 65 -2.90 39.54 10.04
N LEU A 66 -2.19 38.65 10.75
CA LEU A 66 -0.84 38.88 11.25
C LEU A 66 0.21 38.13 10.43
N GLY A 67 1.43 38.66 10.46
CA GLY A 67 2.59 38.00 9.86
C GLY A 67 2.66 38.09 8.33
N PRO A 68 3.41 37.19 7.67
CA PRO A 68 3.69 37.29 6.24
C PRO A 68 2.46 37.02 5.36
N PHE A 69 1.40 36.42 5.90
CA PHE A 69 0.22 35.97 5.13
C PHE A 69 -1.01 36.88 5.22
N ALA A 70 -0.87 38.05 5.86
CA ALA A 70 -1.98 38.98 6.15
C ALA A 70 -2.87 39.37 4.95
N GLN A 71 -2.35 39.25 3.72
CA GLN A 71 -3.07 39.59 2.47
C GLN A 71 -3.17 38.41 1.49
N SER A 72 -2.87 37.19 1.92
CA SER A 72 -2.81 36.03 1.02
C SER A 72 -4.17 35.40 0.73
N GLY A 73 -5.23 35.80 1.45
CA GLY A 73 -6.60 35.31 1.22
C GLY A 73 -6.87 33.89 1.72
N PHE A 74 -6.01 33.35 2.58
CA PHE A 74 -6.22 32.06 3.24
C PHE A 74 -7.37 32.15 4.24
N TYR A 75 -8.13 31.06 4.37
CA TYR A 75 -9.17 30.93 5.37
C TYR A 75 -8.58 30.85 6.78
N SER A 76 -7.55 30.01 6.96
CA SER A 76 -6.82 29.88 8.21
C SER A 76 -5.34 29.63 7.96
N VAL A 77 -4.53 30.00 8.95
CA VAL A 77 -3.10 29.74 8.98
C VAL A 77 -2.75 29.18 10.35
N ALA A 78 -2.06 28.04 10.37
CA ALA A 78 -1.43 27.49 11.56
C ALA A 78 0.09 27.55 11.37
N ALA A 79 0.84 28.01 12.37
CA ALA A 79 2.28 28.18 12.25
C ALA A 79 3.03 27.91 13.55
N GLY A 80 4.31 27.57 13.42
CA GLY A 80 5.18 27.32 14.56
C GLY A 80 6.65 27.38 14.19
N ILE A 81 7.50 27.62 15.19
CA ILE A 81 8.95 27.70 15.04
C ILE A 81 9.52 26.29 15.05
N LEU A 82 10.09 25.86 13.94
CA LEU A 82 10.78 24.57 13.84
C LEU A 82 12.15 24.61 14.51
N SER A 83 12.92 25.67 14.24
CA SER A 83 14.27 25.78 14.80
C SER A 83 14.75 27.23 14.87
N ARG A 84 15.67 27.47 15.81
CA ARG A 84 16.36 28.75 15.99
C ARG A 84 17.86 28.50 15.96
N HIS A 85 18.51 28.96 14.91
CA HIS A 85 19.96 28.93 14.79
C HIS A 85 20.52 30.34 14.89
N LYS A 86 21.83 30.46 15.08
CA LYS A 86 22.51 31.76 15.18
C LYS A 86 22.22 32.67 13.98
N ASN A 87 22.08 32.08 12.78
CA ASN A 87 21.97 32.82 11.52
C ASN A 87 20.57 32.82 10.92
N TYR A 88 19.62 32.04 11.48
CA TYR A 88 18.27 31.98 10.94
C TYR A 88 17.24 31.44 11.95
N VAL A 89 15.97 31.69 11.66
CA VAL A 89 14.79 31.11 12.30
C VAL A 89 13.97 30.39 11.23
N ALA A 90 13.72 29.10 11.44
CA ALA A 90 12.88 28.29 10.56
C ALA A 90 11.46 28.19 11.12
N ILE A 91 10.47 28.45 10.27
CA ILE A 91 9.05 28.47 10.64
C ILE A 91 8.29 27.58 9.65
N ALA A 92 7.52 26.63 10.18
CA ALA A 92 6.53 25.90 9.41
C ALA A 92 5.20 26.66 9.47
N ALA A 93 4.52 26.79 8.34
CA ALA A 93 3.19 27.34 8.26
C ALA A 93 2.31 26.51 7.34
N GLN A 94 1.19 26.02 7.85
CA GLN A 94 0.12 25.39 7.07
C GLN A 94 -0.98 26.42 6.82
N CYS A 95 -1.34 26.58 5.55
CA CYS A 95 -2.33 27.52 5.09
C CYS A 95 -3.47 26.77 4.40
N ILE A 96 -4.71 27.01 4.83
CA ILE A 96 -5.91 26.40 4.27
C ILE A 96 -6.62 27.43 3.38
N TYR A 97 -6.94 27.05 2.14
CA TYR A 97 -7.52 27.99 1.17
C TYR A 97 -8.99 28.33 1.47
N LYS A 98 -9.80 27.36 1.89
CA LYS A 98 -11.23 27.53 2.16
C LYS A 98 -11.66 26.69 3.36
N LYS A 99 -12.73 27.11 4.04
CA LYS A 99 -13.25 26.47 5.26
C LYS A 99 -13.65 25.00 5.08
N ASP A 100 -14.23 24.68 3.93
CA ASP A 100 -14.87 23.39 3.66
C ASP A 100 -14.12 22.62 2.54
N ASP A 101 -12.83 22.90 2.36
CA ASP A 101 -11.98 22.29 1.35
C ASP A 101 -10.73 21.71 2.03
N GLN A 102 -10.34 20.50 1.66
CA GLN A 102 -9.09 19.88 2.15
C GLN A 102 -7.85 20.51 1.50
N ASN A 103 -8.05 21.34 0.47
CA ASN A 103 -6.96 22.00 -0.22
C ASN A 103 -6.13 22.87 0.74
N SER A 104 -4.88 22.47 0.92
CA SER A 104 -3.93 23.13 1.82
C SER A 104 -2.54 23.19 1.22
N ILE A 105 -1.74 24.14 1.70
CA ILE A 105 -0.31 24.23 1.41
C ILE A 105 0.44 24.38 2.72
N MET A 106 1.59 23.71 2.83
CA MET A 106 2.50 23.85 3.94
C MET A 106 3.84 24.40 3.46
N LEU A 107 4.26 25.50 4.06
CA LEU A 107 5.47 26.23 3.72
C LEU A 107 6.49 26.15 4.85
N LEU A 108 7.75 25.95 4.47
CA LEU A 108 8.92 26.21 5.29
C LEU A 108 9.45 27.61 4.95
N LEU A 109 9.36 28.52 5.91
CA LEU A 109 9.88 29.88 5.81
C LEU A 109 11.15 30.01 6.62
N ILE A 110 12.22 30.53 6.02
CA ILE A 110 13.49 30.78 6.70
C ILE A 110 13.75 32.28 6.73
N TYR A 111 13.87 32.84 7.93
CA TYR A 111 14.19 34.25 8.16
C TYR A 111 15.55 34.40 8.84
N SER A 112 16.28 35.46 8.49
CA SER A 112 17.38 35.95 9.33
C SER A 112 16.86 36.38 10.72
N PRO A 113 17.72 36.46 11.75
CA PRO A 113 17.34 36.95 13.07
C PRO A 113 16.72 38.37 13.05
N GLU A 114 17.06 39.16 12.03
CA GLU A 114 16.54 40.52 11.81
C GLU A 114 15.17 40.54 11.10
N GLY A 115 14.68 39.40 10.60
CA GLY A 115 13.37 39.27 9.95
C GLY A 115 13.37 39.43 8.44
N LYS A 116 14.54 39.45 7.79
CA LYS A 116 14.63 39.33 6.32
C LYS A 116 14.47 37.86 5.92
N GLU A 117 13.55 37.57 4.99
CA GLU A 117 13.38 36.24 4.41
C GLU A 117 14.64 35.83 3.63
N ILE A 118 15.15 34.64 3.93
CA ILE A 118 16.32 34.02 3.30
C ILE A 118 15.87 33.02 2.25
N ALA A 119 14.92 32.14 2.62
CA ALA A 119 14.44 31.07 1.77
C ALA A 119 12.99 30.71 2.09
N ARG A 120 12.33 30.12 1.09
CA ARG A 120 10.97 29.58 1.18
C ARG A 120 10.89 28.29 0.38
N GLN A 121 10.26 27.28 0.97
CA GLN A 121 10.02 26.00 0.30
C GLN A 121 8.61 25.50 0.59
N GLU A 122 7.90 25.02 -0.43
CA GLU A 122 6.70 24.21 -0.23
C GLU A 122 7.13 22.81 0.23
N ILE A 123 6.68 22.42 1.42
CA ILE A 123 7.05 21.16 2.08
C ILE A 123 5.84 20.24 2.30
N GLY A 124 4.63 20.73 2.07
CA GLY A 124 3.41 19.94 2.07
C GLY A 124 2.32 20.59 1.24
N MET A 125 1.37 19.79 0.79
CA MET A 125 0.26 20.20 -0.06
C MET A 125 -0.79 19.11 -0.05
N GLU A 126 -2.05 19.49 0.05
CA GLU A 126 -3.16 18.62 -0.26
C GLU A 126 -3.97 19.31 -1.35
N LYS A 127 -4.16 18.63 -2.47
CA LYS A 127 -4.83 19.22 -3.62
C LYS A 127 -5.63 18.17 -4.38
N GLU A 128 -6.94 18.40 -4.47
CA GLU A 128 -7.81 17.62 -5.34
C GLU A 128 -8.38 18.50 -6.46
N GLU A 129 -8.21 18.06 -7.70
CA GLU A 129 -8.75 18.73 -8.88
C GLU A 129 -9.42 17.72 -9.81
N SER A 130 -10.67 18.00 -10.16
CA SER A 130 -11.37 17.31 -11.24
C SER A 130 -11.38 18.19 -12.49
N LYS A 131 -10.76 17.73 -13.57
CA LYS A 131 -10.72 18.45 -14.85
C LYS A 131 -10.87 17.49 -16.03
N ASN A 132 -11.70 17.87 -17.00
CA ASN A 132 -11.89 17.11 -18.25
C ASN A 132 -12.26 15.63 -18.04
N GLY A 133 -12.97 15.31 -16.96
CA GLY A 133 -13.33 13.94 -16.62
C GLY A 133 -12.27 13.17 -15.83
N GLU A 134 -11.07 13.73 -15.61
CA GLU A 134 -10.05 13.11 -14.77
C GLU A 134 -10.06 13.75 -13.38
N SER A 135 -10.09 12.92 -12.33
CA SER A 135 -9.83 13.34 -10.96
C SER A 135 -8.35 13.15 -10.65
N ASN A 136 -7.71 14.19 -10.13
CA ASN A 136 -6.30 14.16 -9.75
C ASN A 136 -6.19 14.62 -8.30
N ALA A 137 -5.69 13.74 -7.44
CA ALA A 137 -5.32 14.06 -6.08
C ALA A 137 -3.79 14.11 -5.98
N VAL A 138 -3.27 15.14 -5.33
CA VAL A 138 -1.85 15.28 -5.02
C VAL A 138 -1.72 15.51 -3.53
N HIS A 139 -0.96 14.63 -2.88
CA HIS A 139 -0.66 14.75 -1.46
C HIS A 139 0.85 14.88 -1.28
N LYS A 140 1.27 15.89 -0.51
CA LYS A 140 2.66 16.10 -0.12
C LYS A 140 2.72 16.36 1.37
N TRP A 141 3.63 15.70 2.07
CA TRP A 141 3.80 15.90 3.49
C TRP A 141 5.28 15.80 3.88
N PRO A 142 5.71 16.65 4.83
CA PRO A 142 7.08 16.64 5.29
C PRO A 142 7.28 15.59 6.40
N GLU A 143 8.46 14.98 6.44
CA GLU A 143 8.94 14.20 7.58
C GLU A 143 10.29 14.76 8.03
N PHE A 144 10.32 15.42 9.19
CA PHE A 144 11.55 15.99 9.74
C PHE A 144 12.36 14.92 10.47
N ILE A 145 13.56 14.65 9.96
CA ILE A 145 14.53 13.74 10.59
C ILE A 145 15.18 14.45 11.78
N ASN A 146 15.45 15.75 11.61
CA ASN A 146 15.93 16.66 12.63
C ASN A 146 15.57 18.11 12.23
N ASP A 147 16.10 19.09 12.96
CA ASP A 147 15.84 20.52 12.78
C ASP A 147 16.45 21.15 11.50
N THR A 148 17.29 20.41 10.78
CA THR A 148 17.97 20.88 9.56
C THR A 148 17.78 19.96 8.37
N THR A 149 17.28 18.74 8.55
CA THR A 149 17.12 17.73 7.49
C THR A 149 15.72 17.14 7.53
N PHE A 150 15.05 17.12 6.39
CA PHE A 150 13.70 16.62 6.27
C PHE A 150 13.47 15.97 4.90
N TRP A 151 12.50 15.08 4.86
CA TRP A 151 11.95 14.53 3.63
C TRP A 151 10.68 15.27 3.25
N VAL A 152 10.41 15.36 1.96
CA VAL A 152 9.09 15.67 1.41
C VAL A 152 8.66 14.44 0.64
N LYS A 153 7.62 13.79 1.16
CA LYS A 153 6.96 12.67 0.52
C LYS A 153 5.85 13.21 -0.34
N GLU A 154 5.78 12.78 -1.59
CA GLU A 154 4.78 13.24 -2.55
C GLU A 154 4.12 12.04 -3.22
N SER A 155 2.80 12.02 -3.26
CA SER A 155 1.99 11.06 -4.01
C SER A 155 1.03 11.77 -4.96
N TRP A 156 0.79 11.15 -6.12
CA TRP A 156 -0.22 11.54 -7.09
C TRP A 156 -1.13 10.35 -7.31
N TYR A 157 -2.43 10.61 -7.30
CA TYR A 157 -3.44 9.65 -7.71
C TYR A 157 -4.28 10.25 -8.82
N THR A 158 -4.25 9.63 -10.00
CA THR A 158 -4.99 10.07 -11.18
C THR A 158 -6.03 9.02 -11.55
N ARG A 159 -7.30 9.39 -11.53
CA ARG A 159 -8.42 8.53 -11.95
C ARG A 159 -9.11 9.13 -13.16
N LYS A 160 -9.17 8.39 -14.26
CA LYS A 160 -9.89 8.79 -15.47
C LYS A 160 -11.40 8.62 -15.30
N LYS A 161 -12.17 9.38 -16.09
CA LYS A 161 -13.63 9.25 -16.12
C LYS A 161 -14.00 7.82 -16.47
N ASP A 162 -14.95 7.25 -15.72
CA ASP A 162 -15.45 5.89 -15.94
C ASP A 162 -14.40 4.78 -15.76
N ALA A 163 -13.17 5.12 -15.32
CA ALA A 163 -12.19 4.13 -14.90
C ALA A 163 -12.52 3.65 -13.49
N THR A 164 -12.45 2.35 -13.31
CA THR A 164 -12.62 1.72 -12.01
C THR A 164 -11.40 1.95 -11.13
N ASP A 165 -10.21 1.93 -11.72
CA ASP A 165 -8.93 2.17 -11.04
C ASP A 165 -8.29 3.52 -11.40
N GLY A 166 -7.49 4.06 -10.48
CA GLY A 166 -6.57 5.16 -10.74
C GLY A 166 -5.11 4.71 -10.80
N GLU A 167 -4.26 5.57 -11.37
CA GLU A 167 -2.81 5.41 -11.38
C GLU A 167 -2.20 6.17 -10.19
N SER A 168 -1.47 5.46 -9.33
CA SER A 168 -0.68 6.07 -8.26
C SER A 168 0.77 6.24 -8.70
N LYS A 169 1.38 7.37 -8.33
CA LYS A 169 2.83 7.59 -8.41
C LYS A 169 3.29 8.19 -7.10
N ALA A 170 4.49 7.86 -6.67
CA ALA A 170 5.08 8.45 -5.48
C ALA A 170 6.55 8.83 -5.69
N ARG A 171 7.02 9.80 -4.91
CA ARG A 171 8.45 10.12 -4.80
C ARG A 171 8.79 10.64 -3.42
N ILE A 172 10.02 10.40 -3.00
CA ILE A 172 10.60 10.97 -1.79
C ILE A 172 11.74 11.90 -2.21
N LYS A 173 11.73 13.13 -1.68
CA LYS A 173 12.83 14.08 -1.81
C LYS A 173 13.39 14.37 -0.44
N GLN A 174 14.71 14.52 -0.35
CA GLN A 174 15.35 14.99 0.87
C GLN A 174 15.83 16.42 0.68
N PHE A 175 15.65 17.23 1.71
CA PHE A 175 16.12 18.60 1.79
C PHE A 175 16.99 18.78 3.03
N ARG A 176 17.89 19.77 2.96
CA ARG A 176 18.66 20.26 4.09
C ARG A 176 18.58 21.78 4.19
N ILE A 177 18.62 22.30 5.41
CA ILE A 177 18.80 23.72 5.71
C ILE A 177 20.28 23.93 6.01
N THR A 178 20.95 24.79 5.25
CA THR A 178 22.37 25.11 5.47
C THR A 178 22.56 26.01 6.69
N ASP A 179 23.80 26.17 7.15
CA ASP A 179 24.14 27.10 8.24
C ASP A 179 23.76 28.56 7.97
N GLN A 180 23.55 28.94 6.70
CA GLN A 180 23.08 30.26 6.27
C GLN A 180 21.56 30.34 6.10
N GLY A 181 20.82 29.26 6.36
CA GLY A 181 19.36 29.22 6.20
C GLY A 181 18.87 29.01 4.77
N LEU A 182 19.74 28.55 3.85
CA LEU A 182 19.30 28.15 2.51
C LEU A 182 18.69 26.74 2.56
N VAL A 183 17.61 26.52 1.84
CA VAL A 183 16.99 25.20 1.69
C VAL A 183 17.51 24.57 0.39
N GLU A 184 18.21 23.45 0.49
CA GLU A 184 18.82 22.75 -0.64
C GLU A 184 18.27 21.33 -0.75
N ALA A 185 17.85 20.93 -1.95
CA ALA A 185 17.53 19.54 -2.25
C ALA A 185 18.82 18.70 -2.24
N VAL A 186 18.80 17.57 -1.54
CA VAL A 186 19.88 16.58 -1.58
C VAL A 186 19.75 15.81 -2.90
N PRO A 187 20.81 15.79 -3.75
CA PRO A 187 20.74 15.11 -5.05
C PRO A 187 20.46 13.61 -4.91
N GLN A 188 19.68 13.06 -5.85
CA GLN A 188 19.52 11.62 -6.01
C GLN A 188 20.84 10.94 -6.33
N GLU A 189 20.94 9.65 -6.02
CA GLU A 189 22.10 8.85 -6.40
C GLU A 189 22.22 8.74 -7.92
N THR A 190 23.45 8.88 -8.44
CA THR A 190 23.76 8.84 -9.88
C THR A 190 24.66 7.67 -10.28
N ILE A 191 24.82 6.70 -9.37
CA ILE A 191 25.59 5.48 -9.65
C ILE A 191 24.87 4.60 -10.68
N SER A 192 25.60 3.74 -11.38
CA SER A 192 24.99 2.76 -12.30
C SER A 192 24.19 1.69 -11.55
N PHE A 193 23.23 1.05 -12.24
CA PHE A 193 22.43 -0.03 -11.66
C PHE A 193 23.31 -1.21 -11.21
N ASP A 194 24.31 -1.59 -11.98
CA ASP A 194 25.23 -2.67 -11.61
C ASP A 194 25.99 -2.37 -10.31
N THR A 195 26.39 -1.10 -10.12
CA THR A 195 27.01 -0.66 -8.86
C THR A 195 26.02 -0.71 -7.70
N TYR A 196 24.77 -0.31 -7.92
CA TYR A 196 23.70 -0.36 -6.93
C TYR A 196 23.38 -1.81 -6.54
N ALA A 197 23.13 -2.68 -7.53
CA ALA A 197 22.86 -4.10 -7.35
C ALA A 197 24.05 -4.84 -6.71
N GLY A 198 25.27 -4.33 -6.86
CA GLY A 198 26.47 -4.83 -6.18
C GLY A 198 26.48 -4.63 -4.66
N ARG A 199 25.59 -3.79 -4.11
CA ARG A 199 25.43 -3.58 -2.65
C ARG A 199 24.70 -4.74 -1.96
N PHE A 200 24.01 -5.59 -2.73
CA PHE A 200 23.25 -6.72 -2.23
C PHE A 200 24.13 -7.97 -2.17
N LYS A 201 23.98 -8.74 -1.08
CA LYS A 201 24.68 -10.01 -0.93
C LYS A 201 24.18 -11.03 -1.97
N PRO A 202 25.05 -11.71 -2.73
CA PRO A 202 24.62 -12.78 -3.62
C PRO A 202 23.96 -13.93 -2.84
N LEU A 203 22.83 -14.41 -3.33
CA LEU A 203 22.10 -15.57 -2.82
C LEU A 203 22.14 -16.70 -3.84
N THR A 204 22.20 -17.93 -3.35
CA THR A 204 22.15 -19.15 -4.17
C THR A 204 20.71 -19.65 -4.26
N THR A 205 20.29 -20.10 -5.44
CA THR A 205 19.02 -20.82 -5.62
C THR A 205 19.24 -22.35 -5.58
N PRO A 206 18.26 -23.15 -5.10
CA PRO A 206 16.99 -22.73 -4.52
C PRO A 206 17.18 -21.98 -3.18
N PHE A 207 16.32 -21.01 -2.92
CA PHE A 207 16.40 -20.13 -1.76
C PHE A 207 15.06 -20.12 -1.02
N THR A 208 15.05 -20.49 0.25
CA THR A 208 13.89 -20.31 1.13
C THR A 208 14.03 -18.99 1.86
N VAL A 209 12.99 -18.17 1.79
CA VAL A 209 13.00 -16.82 2.34
C VAL A 209 12.88 -16.87 3.85
N GLN A 210 13.76 -16.15 4.54
CA GLN A 210 13.69 -15.95 5.98
C GLN A 210 13.91 -14.47 6.28
N TRP A 211 13.11 -13.89 7.15
CA TRP A 211 13.35 -12.51 7.56
C TRP A 211 14.60 -12.40 8.45
N SER A 212 15.45 -11.43 8.16
CA SER A 212 16.58 -11.04 9.02
C SER A 212 17.11 -9.67 8.59
N MET A 213 17.43 -8.81 9.56
CA MET A 213 18.11 -7.53 9.32
C MET A 213 19.58 -7.54 9.77
N ILE A 214 20.07 -8.67 10.30
CA ILE A 214 21.39 -8.73 10.92
C ILE A 214 22.48 -8.51 9.87
N GLY A 215 23.30 -7.47 10.08
CA GLY A 215 24.44 -7.15 9.22
C GLY A 215 24.08 -6.54 7.86
N LEU A 216 22.81 -6.24 7.61
CA LEU A 216 22.38 -5.61 6.36
C LEU A 216 22.62 -4.10 6.38
N GLN A 217 22.91 -3.54 5.21
CA GLN A 217 23.08 -2.11 5.03
C GLN A 217 21.76 -1.45 4.64
N PRO A 218 21.47 -0.25 5.15
CA PRO A 218 20.24 0.47 4.80
C PRO A 218 20.24 0.86 3.33
N VAL A 219 19.06 0.80 2.73
CA VAL A 219 18.79 1.34 1.39
C VAL A 219 18.65 2.84 1.52
N SER A 220 19.36 3.56 0.67
CA SER A 220 19.19 4.99 0.52
C SER A 220 17.81 5.30 -0.06
N LEU A 221 17.03 6.15 0.61
CA LEU A 221 15.75 6.66 0.07
C LEU A 221 15.94 7.59 -1.14
N LEU A 222 17.19 7.91 -1.49
CA LEU A 222 17.56 8.71 -2.66
C LEU A 222 17.94 7.85 -3.87
N THR A 223 17.82 6.53 -3.76
CA THR A 223 18.03 5.63 -4.90
C THR A 223 16.96 5.84 -5.97
N PRO A 224 17.31 5.93 -7.26
CA PRO A 224 16.33 5.95 -8.34
C PRO A 224 15.81 4.55 -8.71
N TYR A 225 16.34 3.50 -8.07
CA TYR A 225 16.12 2.11 -8.43
C TYR A 225 15.05 1.41 -7.60
N TYR A 226 14.31 2.10 -6.74
CA TYR A 226 13.25 1.48 -5.94
C TYR A 226 12.01 2.37 -5.94
N ASP A 227 10.86 1.77 -6.23
CA ASP A 227 9.57 2.44 -6.13
C ASP A 227 9.06 2.42 -4.68
N PHE A 228 9.08 3.59 -4.03
CA PHE A 228 8.61 3.75 -2.66
C PHE A 228 7.08 3.93 -2.54
N SER A 229 6.30 3.78 -3.62
CA SER A 229 4.86 4.07 -3.61
C SER A 229 4.07 3.28 -2.57
N GLU A 230 4.41 2.02 -2.31
CA GLU A 230 3.74 1.23 -1.26
C GLU A 230 4.18 1.62 0.15
N LEU A 231 5.38 2.18 0.28
CA LEU A 231 5.98 2.46 1.58
C LEU A 231 5.82 3.93 2.00
N ILE A 232 5.41 4.80 1.08
CA ILE A 232 5.43 6.25 1.28
C ILE A 232 4.54 6.69 2.45
N TYR A 233 3.44 5.96 2.70
CA TYR A 233 2.48 6.26 3.76
C TYR A 233 2.98 5.92 5.16
N PHE A 234 4.02 5.08 5.29
CA PHE A 234 4.59 4.72 6.58
C PHE A 234 5.55 5.78 7.11
N GLU A 235 5.60 5.97 8.42
CA GLU A 235 6.61 6.82 9.06
C GLU A 235 7.98 6.13 9.09
N LYS A 236 9.08 6.90 9.06
CA LYS A 236 10.45 6.41 9.31
C LYS A 236 10.84 5.19 8.46
N ILE A 237 10.55 5.26 7.17
CA ILE A 237 10.83 4.20 6.19
C ILE A 237 12.28 3.74 6.29
N LYS A 238 12.48 2.46 6.60
CA LYS A 238 13.79 1.81 6.72
C LYS A 238 13.79 0.47 5.97
N LEU A 239 14.38 0.49 4.77
CA LEU A 239 14.66 -0.72 4.01
C LEU A 239 16.14 -1.07 4.10
N TYR A 240 16.45 -2.35 3.90
CA TYR A 240 17.80 -2.88 3.91
C TYR A 240 18.06 -3.76 2.70
N HIS A 241 19.30 -3.72 2.21
CA HIS A 241 19.81 -4.54 1.11
C HIS A 241 19.91 -6.01 1.55
N TYR A 242 18.88 -6.83 1.31
CA TYR A 242 18.82 -8.20 1.82
C TYR A 242 19.63 -9.18 0.97
N GLY A 243 19.37 -9.24 -0.33
CA GLY A 243 20.14 -10.13 -1.20
C GLY A 243 19.86 -9.98 -2.68
N ARG A 244 20.68 -10.61 -3.51
CA ARG A 244 20.59 -10.56 -4.98
C ARG A 244 20.65 -11.97 -5.55
N ILE A 245 19.73 -12.27 -6.46
CA ILE A 245 19.73 -13.49 -7.26
C ILE A 245 19.86 -13.08 -8.73
N ASN A 246 20.93 -13.57 -9.37
CA ASN A 246 21.11 -13.43 -10.81
C ASN A 246 20.47 -14.63 -11.49
N LEU A 247 19.46 -14.38 -12.33
CA LEU A 247 18.86 -15.44 -13.12
C LEU A 247 19.59 -15.56 -14.46
N PRO A 248 20.15 -16.74 -14.81
CA PRO A 248 20.84 -16.93 -16.08
C PRO A 248 19.96 -16.56 -17.28
N GLY A 249 20.45 -15.64 -18.14
CA GLY A 249 19.73 -15.20 -19.34
C GLY A 249 18.46 -14.39 -19.09
N LYS A 250 18.20 -13.98 -17.85
CA LYS A 250 17.04 -13.18 -17.42
C LYS A 250 17.52 -11.93 -16.66
N GLY A 251 16.60 -11.13 -16.13
CA GLY A 251 16.94 -9.95 -15.31
C GLY A 251 17.44 -10.32 -13.90
N VAL A 252 17.49 -9.32 -13.02
CA VAL A 252 18.05 -9.45 -11.66
C VAL A 252 16.92 -9.38 -10.63
N TYR A 253 16.92 -10.30 -9.66
CA TYR A 253 16.11 -10.16 -8.45
C TYR A 253 16.93 -9.49 -7.36
N LEU A 254 16.43 -8.38 -6.83
CA LEU A 254 16.93 -7.79 -5.59
C LEU A 254 15.88 -7.98 -4.52
N LEU A 255 16.30 -8.54 -3.39
CA LEU A 255 15.49 -8.73 -2.21
C LEU A 255 15.77 -7.57 -1.25
N TYR A 256 14.69 -6.99 -0.77
CA TYR A 256 14.65 -5.92 0.21
C TYR A 256 14.03 -6.46 1.48
N THR A 257 14.45 -5.95 2.63
CA THR A 257 13.76 -6.23 3.88
C THR A 257 13.53 -4.95 4.66
N ALA A 258 12.43 -4.91 5.40
CA ALA A 258 12.14 -3.87 6.36
C ALA A 258 11.78 -4.52 7.71
N GLY A 259 11.97 -3.77 8.79
CA GLY A 259 11.36 -4.09 10.07
C GLY A 259 9.91 -3.59 10.11
N PRO A 260 9.25 -3.66 11.28
CA PRO A 260 7.92 -3.13 11.45
C PRO A 260 7.85 -1.64 11.09
N LEU A 261 6.84 -1.27 10.31
CA LEU A 261 6.48 0.10 9.94
C LEU A 261 5.03 0.37 10.34
N GLU A 262 4.78 1.57 10.83
CA GLU A 262 3.45 1.99 11.29
C GLU A 262 3.17 3.42 10.81
N SER A 263 1.90 3.73 10.55
CA SER A 263 1.40 5.09 10.30
C SER A 263 -0.11 5.12 10.52
N GLY A 264 -0.54 5.80 11.58
CA GLY A 264 -1.95 5.84 11.95
C GLY A 264 -2.52 4.43 12.16
N GLU A 265 -3.48 4.05 11.32
CA GLU A 265 -4.14 2.74 11.35
C GLU A 265 -3.49 1.71 10.42
N SER A 266 -2.52 2.12 9.59
CA SER A 266 -1.77 1.24 8.71
C SER A 266 -0.54 0.66 9.40
N VAL A 267 -0.41 -0.66 9.34
CA VAL A 267 0.70 -1.42 9.93
C VAL A 267 1.28 -2.37 8.89
N MET A 268 2.60 -2.51 8.92
CA MET A 268 3.32 -3.52 8.15
C MET A 268 4.37 -4.14 9.06
N ASP A 269 4.33 -5.45 9.23
CA ASP A 269 5.37 -6.14 10.00
C ASP A 269 6.64 -6.33 9.16
N SER A 270 7.68 -6.79 9.85
CA SER A 270 8.89 -7.39 9.32
C SER A 270 8.63 -8.13 8.00
N THR A 271 9.12 -7.55 6.90
CA THR A 271 8.82 -8.03 5.55
C THR A 271 10.08 -8.31 4.75
N VAL A 272 9.99 -9.28 3.85
CA VAL A 272 10.94 -9.45 2.74
C VAL A 272 10.17 -9.28 1.46
N GLN A 273 10.64 -8.37 0.61
CA GLN A 273 10.07 -8.10 -0.71
C GLN A 273 11.10 -8.43 -1.77
N LEU A 274 10.65 -9.00 -2.88
CA LEU A 274 11.47 -9.24 -4.05
C LEU A 274 11.04 -8.33 -5.18
N VAL A 275 12.02 -7.63 -5.75
CA VAL A 275 11.81 -6.75 -6.88
C VAL A 275 12.57 -7.31 -8.08
N TYR A 276 11.88 -7.40 -9.21
CA TYR A 276 12.44 -7.83 -10.48
C TYR A 276 12.81 -6.61 -11.33
N TYR A 277 14.09 -6.58 -11.71
CA TYR A 277 14.66 -5.53 -12.54
C TYR A 277 14.90 -6.02 -13.96
N THR A 278 14.58 -5.16 -14.92
CA THR A 278 15.03 -5.28 -16.30
C THR A 278 16.55 -5.11 -16.39
N PRO A 279 17.19 -5.54 -17.50
CA PRO A 279 18.64 -5.39 -17.67
C PRO A 279 19.17 -3.95 -17.60
N ASP A 280 18.35 -2.95 -17.90
CA ASP A 280 18.68 -1.52 -17.78
C ASP A 280 18.45 -0.94 -16.37
N GLY A 281 18.06 -1.78 -15.39
CA GLY A 281 17.92 -1.41 -13.99
C GLY A 281 16.59 -0.76 -13.63
N LYS A 282 15.59 -0.87 -14.49
CA LYS A 282 14.24 -0.39 -14.19
C LYS A 282 13.48 -1.45 -13.40
N GLU A 283 12.86 -1.02 -12.30
CA GLU A 283 11.90 -1.84 -11.57
C GLU A 283 10.69 -2.15 -12.47
N SER A 284 10.32 -3.43 -12.53
CA SER A 284 9.26 -3.92 -13.41
C SER A 284 8.14 -4.66 -12.67
N SER A 285 8.46 -5.29 -11.53
CA SER A 285 7.49 -6.00 -10.71
C SER A 285 8.03 -6.23 -9.30
N HIS A 286 7.15 -6.22 -8.31
CA HIS A 286 7.42 -6.59 -6.92
C HIS A 286 6.58 -7.80 -6.48
N VAL A 287 7.02 -8.52 -5.46
CA VAL A 287 6.25 -9.54 -4.74
C VAL A 287 6.66 -9.50 -3.27
N ARG A 288 5.68 -9.47 -2.36
CA ARG A 288 5.92 -9.68 -0.93
C ARG A 288 6.15 -11.18 -0.69
N LEU A 289 7.32 -11.53 -0.17
CA LEU A 289 7.70 -12.92 0.09
C LEU A 289 7.45 -13.33 1.54
N ASN A 290 7.41 -12.36 2.44
CA ASN A 290 7.14 -12.60 3.85
C ASN A 290 6.57 -11.35 4.54
N GLY A 291 5.83 -11.56 5.63
CA GLY A 291 5.30 -10.51 6.49
C GLY A 291 3.83 -10.24 6.22
N TYR A 292 3.23 -9.32 6.97
CA TYR A 292 1.86 -8.90 6.76
C TYR A 292 1.76 -7.38 6.62
N THR A 293 0.74 -6.92 5.93
CA THR A 293 0.28 -5.53 5.91
C THR A 293 -1.17 -5.51 6.35
N GLY A 294 -1.58 -4.46 7.04
CA GLY A 294 -2.99 -4.29 7.37
C GLY A 294 -3.36 -2.85 7.67
N SER A 295 -4.65 -2.58 7.56
CA SER A 295 -5.28 -1.30 7.89
C SER A 295 -6.75 -1.56 8.21
N GLU A 296 -7.31 -0.88 9.22
CA GLU A 296 -8.76 -0.88 9.47
C GLU A 296 -9.42 -2.27 9.58
N GLY A 297 -8.69 -3.28 10.09
CA GLY A 297 -9.22 -4.64 10.23
C GLY A 297 -9.00 -5.55 9.01
N TYR A 298 -8.47 -5.02 7.90
CA TYR A 298 -8.05 -5.76 6.73
C TYR A 298 -6.57 -6.14 6.84
N TYR A 299 -6.26 -7.43 6.69
CA TYR A 299 -4.89 -7.92 6.75
C TYR A 299 -4.61 -8.87 5.59
N GLU A 300 -3.47 -8.64 4.96
CA GLU A 300 -2.88 -9.53 3.98
C GLU A 300 -1.51 -9.98 4.49
N SER A 301 -1.26 -11.28 4.48
CA SER A 301 0.06 -11.82 4.83
C SER A 301 0.64 -12.69 3.74
N SER A 302 1.96 -12.81 3.73
CA SER A 302 2.68 -13.70 2.84
C SER A 302 3.64 -14.56 3.65
N SER A 303 3.70 -15.85 3.36
CA SER A 303 4.51 -16.81 4.10
C SER A 303 5.01 -17.94 3.22
N HIS A 304 5.88 -18.78 3.78
CA HIS A 304 6.44 -19.98 3.14
C HIS A 304 7.07 -19.75 1.77
N ALA A 305 7.61 -18.55 1.53
CA ALA A 305 8.15 -18.22 0.23
C ALA A 305 9.46 -18.96 -0.09
N ALA A 306 9.55 -19.45 -1.33
CA ALA A 306 10.74 -20.08 -1.87
C ALA A 306 10.97 -19.68 -3.32
N ILE A 307 12.24 -19.55 -3.70
CA ILE A 307 12.69 -19.20 -5.05
C ILE A 307 13.45 -20.41 -5.60
N ALA A 308 12.92 -21.03 -6.64
CA ALA A 308 13.52 -22.18 -7.30
C ALA A 308 14.73 -21.79 -8.17
N ALA A 309 15.47 -22.80 -8.64
CA ALA A 309 16.68 -22.61 -9.46
C ALA A 309 16.42 -21.86 -10.79
N ASP A 310 15.23 -22.01 -11.34
CA ASP A 310 14.78 -21.36 -12.59
C ASP A 310 14.23 -19.93 -12.39
N GLY A 311 14.14 -19.48 -11.14
CA GLY A 311 13.56 -18.20 -10.74
C GLY A 311 12.06 -18.24 -10.47
N THR A 312 11.41 -19.40 -10.52
CA THR A 312 10.01 -19.55 -10.10
C THR A 312 9.90 -19.31 -8.60
N ILE A 313 8.94 -18.49 -8.19
CA ILE A 313 8.67 -18.17 -6.78
C ILE A 313 7.39 -18.88 -6.38
N SER A 314 7.39 -19.57 -5.25
CA SER A 314 6.19 -20.04 -4.57
C SER A 314 6.01 -19.24 -3.29
N VAL A 315 4.79 -18.84 -2.95
CA VAL A 315 4.44 -18.13 -1.72
C VAL A 315 3.00 -18.47 -1.34
N THR A 316 2.71 -18.58 -0.06
CA THR A 316 1.34 -18.67 0.46
C THR A 316 0.90 -17.26 0.84
N GLU A 317 -0.18 -16.79 0.25
CA GLU A 317 -0.80 -15.49 0.54
C GLU A 317 -2.06 -15.72 1.37
N GLU A 318 -2.17 -15.03 2.50
CA GLU A 318 -3.34 -15.11 3.38
C GLU A 318 -4.09 -13.79 3.36
N THR A 319 -5.40 -13.84 3.25
CA THR A 319 -6.27 -12.67 3.45
C THR A 319 -7.36 -13.00 4.47
N ASN A 320 -7.75 -12.00 5.26
CA ASN A 320 -8.84 -12.09 6.22
C ASN A 320 -9.90 -11.00 5.98
N ASP A 321 -10.19 -10.75 4.70
CA ASP A 321 -10.95 -9.60 4.17
C ASP A 321 -12.26 -9.28 4.92
N GLU A 322 -12.81 -10.24 5.68
CA GLU A 322 -13.84 -9.96 6.69
C GLU A 322 -13.64 -10.89 7.90
N GLY A 323 -12.73 -10.56 8.82
CA GLY A 323 -12.41 -11.38 10.00
C GLY A 323 -13.59 -11.81 10.88
N VAL A 324 -14.81 -11.32 10.60
CA VAL A 324 -16.09 -11.86 11.05
C VAL A 324 -17.03 -11.95 9.84
N GLY A 325 -17.36 -13.15 9.39
CA GLY A 325 -18.28 -13.39 8.28
C GLY A 325 -19.71 -13.01 8.63
N GLY A 326 -20.26 -12.03 7.90
CA GLY A 326 -21.68 -11.70 7.73
C GLY A 326 -22.65 -12.05 8.88
N ASP A 327 -23.84 -12.53 8.51
CA ASP A 327 -24.97 -12.72 9.44
C ASP A 327 -24.80 -13.88 10.44
N LEU A 328 -23.88 -14.83 10.17
CA LEU A 328 -23.58 -15.94 11.08
C LEU A 328 -22.35 -15.68 11.99
N PHE A 329 -21.68 -14.54 11.88
CA PHE A 329 -20.57 -14.10 12.75
C PHE A 329 -19.43 -15.12 12.95
N PHE A 330 -19.09 -15.94 11.94
CA PHE A 330 -17.96 -16.88 12.03
C PHE A 330 -16.64 -16.22 11.64
N THR A 331 -15.50 -16.68 12.14
CA THR A 331 -14.19 -16.21 11.69
C THR A 331 -13.65 -17.08 10.57
N TYR A 332 -13.02 -16.47 9.56
CA TYR A 332 -12.36 -17.22 8.49
C TYR A 332 -11.09 -16.52 8.01
N ARG A 333 -10.24 -17.30 7.35
CA ARG A 333 -9.14 -16.81 6.51
C ARG A 333 -9.06 -17.58 5.20
N LEU A 334 -8.58 -16.93 4.16
CA LEU A 334 -8.28 -17.54 2.87
C LEU A 334 -6.77 -17.64 2.71
N GLU A 335 -6.27 -18.85 2.50
CA GLU A 335 -4.87 -19.11 2.15
C GLU A 335 -4.79 -19.52 0.67
N ASP A 336 -4.12 -18.71 -0.14
CA ASP A 336 -3.86 -18.96 -1.54
C ASP A 336 -2.40 -19.37 -1.75
N ASP A 337 -2.18 -20.55 -2.33
CA ASP A 337 -0.86 -20.97 -2.78
C ASP A 337 -0.59 -20.38 -4.15
N MET A 338 0.37 -19.46 -4.20
CA MET A 338 0.69 -18.66 -5.37
C MET A 338 2.02 -19.06 -5.97
N LYS A 339 2.07 -19.08 -7.31
CA LYS A 339 3.30 -19.18 -8.08
C LYS A 339 3.49 -17.94 -8.95
N TYR A 340 4.70 -17.39 -8.89
CA TYR A 340 5.14 -16.29 -9.74
C TYR A 340 6.26 -16.78 -10.64
N THR A 341 6.09 -16.59 -11.95
CA THR A 341 7.11 -16.94 -12.94
C THR A 341 7.53 -15.68 -13.71
N PRO A 342 8.83 -15.48 -13.98
CA PRO A 342 9.26 -14.36 -14.82
C PRO A 342 8.68 -14.51 -16.23
N GLY A 343 7.89 -13.53 -16.65
CA GLY A 343 7.26 -13.44 -17.97
C GLY A 343 7.91 -12.39 -18.87
N GLU A 344 7.21 -12.05 -19.96
CA GLU A 344 7.65 -11.03 -20.91
C GLU A 344 7.77 -9.64 -20.26
N GLY A 345 8.75 -8.84 -20.72
CA GLY A 345 8.97 -7.47 -20.22
C GLY A 345 9.41 -7.39 -18.75
N ALA A 346 9.92 -8.49 -18.19
CA ALA A 346 10.30 -8.61 -16.78
C ALA A 346 9.14 -8.43 -15.79
N ARG A 347 7.91 -8.82 -16.15
CA ARG A 347 6.77 -8.88 -15.22
C ARG A 347 6.57 -10.29 -14.70
N PHE A 348 6.10 -10.43 -13.47
CA PHE A 348 5.70 -11.75 -12.97
C PHE A 348 4.36 -12.17 -13.56
N LYS A 349 4.31 -13.36 -14.13
CA LYS A 349 3.05 -14.08 -14.35
C LYS A 349 2.66 -14.72 -13.03
N ARG A 350 1.51 -14.31 -12.49
CA ARG A 350 0.91 -14.81 -11.25
C ARG A 350 -0.06 -15.95 -11.56
N GLN A 351 0.04 -17.06 -10.84
CA GLN A 351 -0.82 -18.24 -10.95
C GLN A 351 -1.21 -18.73 -9.56
N MET A 352 -2.49 -19.02 -9.34
CA MET A 352 -2.97 -19.64 -8.11
C MET A 352 -3.01 -21.16 -8.31
N VAL A 353 -2.29 -21.89 -7.48
CA VAL A 353 -2.15 -23.36 -7.58
C VAL A 353 -2.82 -24.09 -6.43
N GLY A 354 -3.31 -23.36 -5.43
CA GLY A 354 -4.08 -23.88 -4.33
C GLY A 354 -4.89 -22.76 -3.68
N ARG A 355 -6.04 -23.11 -3.11
CA ARG A 355 -6.86 -22.23 -2.28
C ARG A 355 -7.42 -23.02 -1.11
N ASN A 356 -7.28 -22.50 0.10
CA ASN A 356 -7.79 -23.10 1.32
C ASN A 356 -8.60 -22.07 2.11
N PHE A 357 -9.91 -22.33 2.25
CA PHE A 357 -10.76 -21.59 3.15
C PHE A 357 -10.70 -22.23 4.54
N ILE A 358 -10.30 -21.48 5.56
CA ILE A 358 -10.09 -22.02 6.90
C ILE A 358 -11.08 -21.35 7.85
N ALA A 359 -11.92 -22.15 8.50
CA ALA A 359 -12.86 -21.69 9.51
C ALA A 359 -12.97 -22.69 10.66
N ASP A 360 -12.32 -22.37 11.78
CA ASP A 360 -12.24 -23.24 12.95
C ASP A 360 -13.55 -23.30 13.76
N ASP A 361 -14.46 -22.37 13.51
CA ASP A 361 -15.77 -22.27 14.18
C ASP A 361 -16.80 -23.30 13.68
N PHE A 362 -16.53 -23.96 12.54
CA PHE A 362 -17.42 -24.94 11.89
C PHE A 362 -17.45 -26.31 12.59
N THR A 363 -17.83 -26.29 13.87
CA THR A 363 -18.17 -27.48 14.66
C THR A 363 -19.63 -27.46 15.05
N PRO A 364 -20.28 -28.61 15.34
CA PRO A 364 -21.68 -28.61 15.80
C PRO A 364 -21.92 -27.74 17.05
N ALA A 365 -20.95 -27.67 17.96
CA ALA A 365 -21.05 -26.83 19.15
C ALA A 365 -20.89 -25.34 18.82
N GLY A 366 -19.88 -24.98 18.03
CA GLY A 366 -19.64 -23.59 17.59
C GLY A 366 -20.80 -23.05 16.75
N LEU A 367 -21.28 -23.81 15.76
CA LEU A 367 -22.43 -23.45 14.94
C LEU A 367 -23.69 -23.22 15.79
N LYS A 368 -23.95 -24.09 16.78
CA LYS A 368 -25.09 -23.92 17.69
C LYS A 368 -24.96 -22.65 18.54
N GLU A 369 -23.75 -22.33 19.01
CA GLU A 369 -23.47 -21.11 19.78
C GLU A 369 -23.65 -19.86 18.92
N MET A 370 -23.12 -19.85 17.69
CA MET A 370 -23.29 -18.75 16.73
C MET A 370 -24.75 -18.49 16.41
N LEU A 371 -25.55 -19.53 16.13
CA LEU A 371 -27.00 -19.40 15.90
C LEU A 371 -27.75 -18.88 17.14
N ALA A 372 -27.34 -19.27 18.35
CA ALA A 372 -27.90 -18.71 19.58
C ALA A 372 -27.53 -17.24 19.77
N SER A 373 -26.26 -16.89 19.51
CA SER A 373 -25.76 -15.51 19.58
C SER A 373 -26.51 -14.60 18.61
N ARG A 374 -26.65 -15.02 17.34
CA ARG A 374 -27.45 -14.31 16.33
C ARG A 374 -28.85 -14.00 16.85
N ARG A 375 -29.59 -15.01 17.33
CA ARG A 375 -30.94 -14.80 17.88
C ARG A 375 -30.99 -13.81 19.04
N ASN A 376 -30.01 -13.84 19.93
CA ASN A 376 -29.94 -12.90 21.04
C ASN A 376 -29.70 -11.45 20.59
N ASN A 377 -28.93 -11.25 19.51
CA ASN A 377 -28.65 -9.92 18.96
C ASN A 377 -29.88 -9.29 18.27
N TYR A 378 -30.78 -10.11 17.70
CA TYR A 378 -32.00 -9.64 17.02
C TYR A 378 -33.21 -9.42 17.94
N ASN A 379 -33.15 -9.84 19.22
CA ASN A 379 -34.29 -9.86 20.16
C ASN A 379 -34.82 -8.48 20.63
N GLY A 380 -34.57 -7.39 19.90
CA GLY A 380 -34.91 -6.02 20.31
C GLY A 380 -35.93 -5.28 19.45
N THR A 381 -35.86 -5.33 18.11
CA THR A 381 -36.65 -4.45 17.23
C THR A 381 -36.83 -4.91 15.77
N MET A 382 -36.29 -6.06 15.35
CA MET A 382 -36.30 -6.51 13.95
C MET A 382 -36.72 -7.98 13.85
N ASP A 383 -37.55 -8.31 12.85
CA ASP A 383 -37.85 -9.70 12.50
C ASP A 383 -36.56 -10.35 11.96
N MET A 384 -36.12 -11.43 12.61
CA MET A 384 -34.95 -12.18 12.17
C MET A 384 -35.35 -13.09 11.00
N ASP A 385 -34.62 -13.00 9.89
CA ASP A 385 -34.78 -13.97 8.80
C ASP A 385 -34.45 -15.37 9.30
N THR A 386 -35.44 -16.25 9.21
CA THR A 386 -35.32 -17.66 9.60
C THR A 386 -34.53 -18.48 8.59
N GLU A 387 -34.29 -17.92 7.40
CA GLU A 387 -33.57 -18.54 6.30
C GLU A 387 -32.75 -17.45 5.61
N PHE A 388 -31.46 -17.69 5.41
CA PHE A 388 -30.59 -16.76 4.69
C PHE A 388 -29.42 -17.49 4.04
N ASP A 389 -28.90 -16.88 2.99
CA ASP A 389 -27.69 -17.31 2.29
C ASP A 389 -26.61 -16.24 2.42
N GLN A 390 -25.37 -16.67 2.64
CA GLN A 390 -24.21 -15.81 2.76
C GLN A 390 -23.12 -16.28 1.80
N SER A 391 -22.42 -15.34 1.15
CA SER A 391 -21.22 -15.69 0.37
C SER A 391 -20.07 -16.09 1.29
N MET A 392 -19.30 -17.10 0.88
CA MET A 392 -18.09 -17.51 1.60
C MET A 392 -16.84 -17.17 0.80
N PHE A 393 -16.74 -17.69 -0.42
CA PHE A 393 -15.65 -17.38 -1.34
C PHE A 393 -15.99 -17.86 -2.76
N THR A 394 -15.22 -17.38 -3.73
CA THR A 394 -15.36 -17.79 -5.14
C THR A 394 -14.16 -18.61 -5.58
N ILE A 395 -14.37 -19.59 -6.45
CA ILE A 395 -13.32 -20.36 -7.11
C ILE A 395 -13.38 -20.05 -8.62
N ARG A 396 -12.39 -19.32 -9.13
CA ARG A 396 -12.32 -18.97 -10.55
C ARG A 396 -11.58 -20.06 -11.31
N GLN A 397 -12.29 -20.82 -12.13
CA GLN A 397 -11.70 -21.78 -13.08
C GLN A 397 -12.18 -21.46 -14.49
N ASP A 398 -12.31 -22.45 -15.37
CA ASP A 398 -12.96 -22.23 -16.67
C ASP A 398 -14.46 -21.97 -16.53
N GLU A 399 -15.09 -22.65 -15.55
CA GLU A 399 -16.39 -22.27 -15.01
C GLU A 399 -16.19 -21.78 -13.57
N THR A 400 -16.77 -20.63 -13.23
CA THR A 400 -16.69 -20.10 -11.87
C THR A 400 -17.61 -20.89 -10.95
N ILE A 401 -17.09 -21.31 -9.79
CA ILE A 401 -17.86 -21.93 -8.73
C ILE A 401 -17.97 -20.93 -7.58
N TYR A 402 -19.20 -20.64 -7.16
CA TYR A 402 -19.49 -19.80 -6.00
C TYR A 402 -19.71 -20.70 -4.78
N VAL A 403 -18.99 -20.46 -3.69
CA VAL A 403 -19.15 -21.20 -2.43
C VAL A 403 -19.93 -20.33 -1.46
N ARG A 404 -21.03 -20.88 -0.96
CA ARG A 404 -22.04 -20.17 -0.18
C ARG A 404 -22.36 -20.95 1.09
N LEU A 405 -22.83 -20.23 2.09
CA LEU A 405 -23.36 -20.77 3.33
C LEU A 405 -24.87 -20.55 3.33
N HIS A 406 -25.62 -21.61 3.57
CA HIS A 406 -27.06 -21.56 3.79
C HIS A 406 -27.36 -21.86 5.25
N VAL A 407 -28.23 -21.05 5.84
CA VAL A 407 -28.69 -21.19 7.22
C VAL A 407 -30.20 -21.17 7.25
N TYR A 408 -30.77 -22.22 7.86
CA TYR A 408 -32.14 -22.24 8.32
C TYR A 408 -32.15 -22.34 9.85
N ASP A 409 -32.82 -21.40 10.54
CA ASP A 409 -33.02 -21.41 11.99
C ASP A 409 -34.38 -20.83 12.36
N ASN A 410 -35.29 -21.69 12.79
CA ASN A 410 -36.63 -21.31 13.24
C ASN A 410 -36.77 -21.24 14.78
N GLY A 411 -35.65 -21.23 15.51
CA GLY A 411 -35.66 -21.32 16.97
C GLY A 411 -35.47 -22.76 17.47
N SER A 412 -36.23 -23.70 16.90
CA SER A 412 -36.34 -25.08 17.38
C SER A 412 -35.62 -26.11 16.53
N GLU A 413 -35.46 -25.83 15.24
CA GLU A 413 -34.83 -26.67 14.23
C GLU A 413 -33.94 -25.80 13.36
N GLN A 414 -32.80 -26.37 13.00
CA GLN A 414 -31.66 -25.69 12.43
C GLN A 414 -30.99 -26.57 11.38
N LEU A 415 -30.58 -25.95 10.29
CA LEU A 415 -29.69 -26.50 9.28
C LEU A 415 -28.65 -25.44 8.96
N VAL A 416 -27.39 -25.86 8.91
CA VAL A 416 -26.30 -25.09 8.33
C VAL A 416 -25.62 -25.97 7.30
N GLU A 417 -25.58 -25.51 6.06
CA GLU A 417 -24.90 -26.21 4.98
C GLU A 417 -24.07 -25.25 4.15
N ILE A 418 -22.94 -25.75 3.68
CA ILE A 418 -22.13 -25.07 2.68
C ILE A 418 -22.55 -25.65 1.34
N TYR A 419 -22.80 -24.81 0.35
CA TYR A 419 -23.21 -25.27 -0.97
C TYR A 419 -22.43 -24.54 -2.06
N THR A 420 -22.28 -25.21 -3.19
CA THR A 420 -21.63 -24.65 -4.37
C THR A 420 -22.65 -24.36 -5.46
N VAL A 421 -22.46 -23.24 -6.16
CA VAL A 421 -23.33 -22.80 -7.26
C VAL A 421 -22.49 -22.60 -8.52
N GLY A 422 -23.01 -23.05 -9.66
CA GLY A 422 -22.39 -22.80 -10.97
C GLY A 422 -22.73 -21.42 -11.52
N THR A 423 -22.16 -21.06 -12.68
CA THR A 423 -22.47 -19.78 -13.37
C THR A 423 -23.90 -19.69 -13.87
N ASP A 424 -24.62 -20.82 -13.98
CA ASP A 424 -26.03 -20.89 -14.33
C ASP A 424 -26.97 -20.75 -13.13
N LEU A 425 -26.42 -20.42 -11.95
CA LEU A 425 -27.12 -20.24 -10.68
C LEU A 425 -27.79 -21.49 -10.12
N ARG A 426 -27.36 -22.68 -10.56
CA ARG A 426 -27.83 -23.96 -10.01
C ARG A 426 -26.89 -24.50 -8.97
N VAL A 427 -27.46 -25.14 -7.95
CA VAL A 427 -26.69 -25.80 -6.90
C VAL A 427 -26.03 -27.05 -7.48
N LEU A 428 -24.71 -27.12 -7.38
CA LEU A 428 -23.90 -28.24 -7.88
C LEU A 428 -23.78 -29.35 -6.83
N ASP A 429 -23.62 -28.98 -5.56
CA ASP A 429 -23.48 -29.90 -4.43
C ASP A 429 -23.73 -29.18 -3.09
N ARG A 430 -23.97 -29.97 -2.02
CA ARG A 430 -24.23 -29.49 -0.65
C ARG A 430 -23.41 -30.29 0.35
N TYR A 431 -22.80 -29.58 1.29
CA TYR A 431 -22.08 -30.12 2.44
C TYR A 431 -22.78 -29.70 3.73
N VAL A 432 -23.42 -30.65 4.40
CA VAL A 432 -24.14 -30.40 5.66
C VAL A 432 -23.14 -30.25 6.80
N ALA A 433 -22.99 -29.03 7.32
CA ALA A 433 -22.11 -28.72 8.43
C ALA A 433 -22.80 -28.99 9.78
N TYR A 434 -24.09 -28.70 9.90
CA TYR A 434 -24.92 -28.96 11.07
C TYR A 434 -26.37 -29.18 10.67
N ASN A 435 -27.03 -30.17 11.26
CA ASN A 435 -28.43 -30.47 10.99
C ASN A 435 -29.08 -31.07 12.24
N ASN A 436 -30.16 -30.46 12.72
CA ASN A 436 -31.01 -31.03 13.76
C ASN A 436 -32.50 -31.03 13.40
N LEU A 437 -32.83 -30.91 12.12
CA LEU A 437 -34.19 -30.97 11.61
C LEU A 437 -34.87 -32.29 12.01
N LYS A 438 -36.12 -32.21 12.45
CA LYS A 438 -36.96 -33.37 12.82
C LYS A 438 -38.34 -33.34 12.17
N LYS A 439 -38.95 -32.16 12.09
CA LYS A 439 -40.31 -31.92 11.56
C LYS A 439 -40.27 -31.35 10.15
N ILE A 440 -39.39 -30.38 9.91
CA ILE A 440 -39.22 -29.79 8.58
C ILE A 440 -38.40 -30.76 7.71
N PRO A 441 -38.90 -31.16 6.53
CA PRO A 441 -38.13 -31.97 5.58
C PRO A 441 -36.88 -31.24 5.12
N TYR A 442 -35.78 -31.97 4.91
CA TYR A 442 -34.50 -31.42 4.49
C TYR A 442 -34.64 -30.59 3.20
N GLU A 443 -35.37 -31.10 2.21
CA GLU A 443 -35.56 -30.45 0.91
C GLU A 443 -36.32 -29.13 0.98
N LYS A 444 -37.03 -28.86 2.09
CA LYS A 444 -37.68 -27.57 2.33
C LYS A 444 -36.78 -26.56 3.01
N ALA A 445 -35.82 -27.03 3.80
CA ALA A 445 -34.94 -26.20 4.60
C ALA A 445 -33.54 -26.05 4.01
N SER A 446 -33.19 -26.81 2.96
CA SER A 446 -31.91 -26.73 2.25
C SER A 446 -31.89 -25.58 1.24
N ALA A 447 -30.70 -25.15 0.85
CA ALA A 447 -30.46 -24.17 -0.20
C ALA A 447 -31.14 -24.59 -1.51
N HIS A 448 -31.77 -23.64 -2.19
CA HIS A 448 -32.50 -23.84 -3.45
C HIS A 448 -31.71 -23.35 -4.66
N ASP A 449 -32.13 -23.72 -5.86
CA ASP A 449 -31.58 -23.16 -7.11
C ASP A 449 -32.03 -21.70 -7.31
N ASN A 450 -31.30 -20.95 -8.15
CA ASN A 450 -31.57 -19.55 -8.51
C ASN A 450 -31.50 -18.59 -7.33
N VAL A 451 -30.65 -18.86 -6.34
CA VAL A 451 -30.37 -17.90 -5.27
C VAL A 451 -29.87 -16.60 -5.89
N SER A 452 -30.43 -15.48 -5.43
CA SER A 452 -29.97 -14.15 -5.78
C SER A 452 -28.46 -14.06 -5.49
N VAL A 453 -27.68 -13.87 -6.56
CA VAL A 453 -26.30 -13.41 -6.46
C VAL A 453 -26.27 -11.89 -6.69
N GLU A 454 -27.37 -11.20 -6.37
CA GLU A 454 -27.44 -9.74 -6.45
C GLU A 454 -26.34 -9.16 -5.57
N GLY A 455 -25.45 -8.39 -6.20
CA GLY A 455 -24.26 -7.81 -5.57
C GLY A 455 -22.93 -8.39 -6.05
N GLU A 456 -22.85 -9.65 -6.52
CA GLU A 456 -21.56 -10.25 -6.95
C GLU A 456 -21.46 -10.51 -8.46
N ILE A 457 -22.59 -10.54 -9.18
CA ILE A 457 -22.59 -10.58 -10.66
C ILE A 457 -22.23 -9.18 -11.24
N GLU A 458 -22.44 -8.12 -10.47
CA GLU A 458 -22.05 -6.76 -10.85
C GLU A 458 -20.87 -6.26 -10.02
N LYS A 459 -19.68 -6.30 -10.64
CA LYS A 459 -18.59 -5.35 -10.42
C LYS A 459 -17.98 -5.26 -9.01
N ASP A 460 -17.32 -6.32 -8.58
CA ASP A 460 -16.07 -6.13 -7.86
C ASP A 460 -14.91 -6.34 -8.82
N ASP A 461 -14.20 -5.26 -9.15
CA ASP A 461 -12.93 -5.30 -9.89
C ASP A 461 -11.89 -6.21 -9.20
N ILE A 462 -12.09 -6.55 -7.92
CA ILE A 462 -11.31 -7.54 -7.17
C ILE A 462 -11.46 -8.93 -7.79
N ALA A 463 -12.69 -9.33 -8.15
CA ALA A 463 -12.95 -10.60 -8.81
C ALA A 463 -12.24 -10.67 -10.16
N VAL A 464 -12.21 -9.59 -10.95
CA VAL A 464 -11.54 -9.55 -12.28
C VAL A 464 -10.02 -9.72 -12.19
N LYS A 465 -9.39 -9.34 -11.07
CA LYS A 465 -7.93 -9.34 -10.87
C LYS A 465 -7.36 -10.64 -10.26
N GLN A 466 -8.20 -11.52 -9.69
CA GLN A 466 -7.69 -12.79 -9.17
C GLN A 466 -7.41 -13.80 -10.31
N PRO A 467 -6.22 -14.44 -10.33
CA PRO A 467 -5.89 -15.43 -11.33
C PRO A 467 -6.79 -16.65 -11.19
N LYS A 468 -7.00 -17.35 -12.30
CA LYS A 468 -7.68 -18.66 -12.28
C LYS A 468 -6.91 -19.62 -11.38
N LEU A 469 -7.65 -20.43 -10.61
CA LEU A 469 -7.13 -21.55 -9.85
C LEU A 469 -6.77 -22.69 -10.81
N GLU A 470 -5.49 -23.04 -10.90
CA GLU A 470 -4.97 -24.15 -11.70
C GLU A 470 -4.79 -25.44 -10.88
N GLY A 471 -5.11 -25.43 -9.59
CA GLY A 471 -4.96 -26.59 -8.69
C GLY A 471 -6.15 -26.84 -7.78
N THR A 472 -5.89 -27.23 -6.54
CA THR A 472 -6.94 -27.72 -5.61
C THR A 472 -7.56 -26.59 -4.81
N ALA A 473 -8.90 -26.58 -4.71
CA ALA A 473 -9.63 -25.78 -3.74
C ALA A 473 -10.08 -26.67 -2.58
N MET A 474 -9.93 -26.17 -1.35
CA MET A 474 -10.30 -26.91 -0.14
C MET A 474 -10.87 -25.99 0.93
N MET A 475 -11.59 -26.60 1.87
CA MET A 475 -12.05 -25.99 3.10
C MET A 475 -11.53 -26.79 4.29
N SER A 476 -10.78 -26.15 5.16
CA SER A 476 -10.33 -26.70 6.44
C SER A 476 -11.29 -26.24 7.54
N LEU A 477 -12.21 -27.12 7.92
CA LEU A 477 -13.24 -26.89 8.93
C LEU A 477 -12.84 -27.63 10.21
N LYS A 478 -12.09 -26.99 11.13
CA LYS A 478 -11.50 -27.53 12.38
C LYS A 478 -10.99 -28.98 12.35
N ASP A 479 -11.91 -29.96 12.33
CA ASP A 479 -11.65 -31.39 12.38
C ASP A 479 -11.89 -32.10 11.02
N LYS A 480 -12.14 -31.34 9.94
CA LYS A 480 -12.48 -31.87 8.61
C LYS A 480 -11.80 -31.10 7.50
N LEU A 481 -11.34 -31.84 6.49
CA LEU A 481 -10.85 -31.28 5.25
C LEU A 481 -11.82 -31.64 4.12
N VAL A 482 -12.41 -30.63 3.50
CA VAL A 482 -13.36 -30.80 2.39
C VAL A 482 -12.70 -30.28 1.11
N VAL A 483 -12.49 -31.15 0.13
CA VAL A 483 -12.01 -30.75 -1.19
C VAL A 483 -13.19 -30.36 -2.07
N ILE A 484 -13.06 -29.27 -2.82
CA ILE A 484 -14.03 -28.86 -3.84
C ILE A 484 -13.43 -29.21 -5.19
N THR A 485 -14.07 -30.15 -5.88
CA THR A 485 -13.65 -30.61 -7.20
C THR A 485 -13.88 -29.52 -8.26
N PRO A 486 -13.24 -29.61 -9.45
CA PRO A 486 -13.50 -28.66 -10.54
C PRO A 486 -14.95 -28.67 -11.06
N GLN A 487 -15.76 -29.66 -10.67
CA GLN A 487 -17.20 -29.72 -10.96
C GLN A 487 -18.06 -29.15 -9.83
N GLY A 488 -17.45 -28.53 -8.82
CA GLY A 488 -18.14 -27.98 -7.64
C GLY A 488 -18.50 -29.02 -6.57
N LYS A 489 -18.22 -30.30 -6.76
CA LYS A 489 -18.58 -31.34 -5.77
C LYS A 489 -17.68 -31.35 -4.55
N PHE A 490 -18.25 -31.67 -3.40
CA PHE A 490 -17.53 -31.82 -2.13
C PHE A 490 -17.03 -33.25 -1.94
N GLU A 491 -15.74 -33.37 -1.61
CA GLU A 491 -15.11 -34.64 -1.21
C GLU A 491 -14.50 -34.51 0.19
N VAL A 492 -15.07 -35.21 1.17
CA VAL A 492 -14.56 -35.20 2.55
C VAL A 492 -13.35 -36.12 2.66
N ARG A 493 -12.21 -35.57 3.11
CA ARG A 493 -11.01 -36.34 3.45
C ARG A 493 -10.93 -36.45 4.97
N ASN A 494 -10.81 -37.70 5.44
CA ASN A 494 -10.60 -38.03 6.86
C ASN A 494 -9.12 -38.08 7.20
#